data_AF-A0A3D1Z0S2-F1
#
_entry.id   AF-A0A3D1Z0S2-F1
#
_cell.length_a   1.000
_cell.length_b   1.000
_cell.length_c   1.000
_cell.angle_alpha   90.00
_cell.angle_beta   90.00
_cell.angle_gamma   90.00
#
_symmetry.space_group_name_H-M   'P 1'
#
loop_
_entity.id
_entity.type
_entity.pdbx_description
1 polymer ?
#
loop_
_entity_poly.entity_id
_entity_poly.type
_entity_poly.pdbx_seq_one_letter_code
_entity_poly.pdbx_strand_id
1 'polypeptide(L)'
;MPVEEKISRLGVMGGTFNPIHYGHLVTAEEALSQFKLDKVMFMPAGVPPHKSDPEILLPEERYLLTVIATASNPDFVVSRLEIERKGPSYTIDTLAQLQQIFGPDTTVFFITGADAVWEILTWKNAEELVELTEFIAATRPGYSLEK
;
A
#
# COMPACT_ATOMS: atom_id res chain seq x y z
N MET A 1 -21.80 12.91 14.70
CA MET A 1 -20.90 12.21 13.77
C MET A 1 -21.52 10.84 13.54
N PRO A 2 -21.81 10.43 12.29
CA PRO A 2 -22.33 9.09 12.05
C PRO A 2 -21.27 8.09 12.51
N VAL A 3 -21.72 6.96 13.06
CA VAL A 3 -20.90 5.90 13.64
C VAL A 3 -19.71 5.60 12.72
N GLU A 4 -18.48 5.85 13.20
CA GLU A 4 -17.25 5.47 12.48
C GLU A 4 -17.32 3.96 12.25
N GLU A 5 -17.41 3.57 10.98
CA GLU A 5 -17.38 2.18 10.55
C GLU A 5 -16.09 1.55 11.09
N LYS A 6 -16.22 0.53 11.95
CA LYS A 6 -15.07 -0.19 12.48
C LYS A 6 -14.42 -0.94 11.34
N ILE A 7 -13.23 -0.50 10.92
CA ILE A 7 -12.41 -1.21 9.95
C ILE A 7 -11.78 -2.41 10.68
N SER A 8 -12.09 -3.62 10.24
CA SER A 8 -11.50 -4.86 10.73
C SER A 8 -10.50 -5.46 9.77
N ARG A 9 -10.63 -5.19 8.46
CA ARG A 9 -9.78 -5.73 7.40
C ARG A 9 -9.32 -4.60 6.49
N LEU A 10 -8.11 -4.11 6.72
CA LEU A 10 -7.55 -2.99 5.97
C LEU A 10 -6.54 -3.49 4.92
N GLY A 11 -6.81 -3.23 3.65
CA GLY A 11 -5.79 -3.35 2.60
C GLY A 11 -4.88 -2.14 2.59
N VAL A 12 -3.57 -2.35 2.45
CA VAL A 12 -2.57 -1.29 2.29
C VAL A 12 -1.81 -1.56 1.00
N MET A 13 -1.97 -0.68 0.01
CA MET A 13 -1.21 -0.73 -1.23
C MET A 13 -0.13 0.36 -1.20
N GLY A 14 1.11 -0.06 -0.91
CA GLY A 14 2.28 0.81 -1.00
C GLY A 14 2.76 0.96 -2.43
N GLY A 15 3.20 2.15 -2.82
CA GLY A 15 3.75 2.36 -4.15
C GLY A 15 4.32 3.75 -4.37
N THR A 16 5.23 3.87 -5.34
CA THR A 16 5.65 5.20 -5.79
C THR A 16 4.49 5.92 -6.49
N PHE A 17 3.64 5.23 -7.26
CA PHE A 17 2.52 5.85 -8.00
C PHE A 17 2.98 7.04 -8.87
N ASN A 18 3.88 6.78 -9.82
CA ASN A 18 4.50 7.79 -10.67
C ASN A 18 4.19 7.60 -12.17
N PRO A 19 2.98 7.93 -12.65
CA PRO A 19 1.76 8.21 -11.90
C PRO A 19 1.02 6.92 -11.51
N ILE A 20 -0.02 7.04 -10.67
CA ILE A 20 -1.01 5.98 -10.51
C ILE A 20 -1.70 5.66 -11.86
N HIS A 21 -2.16 4.43 -12.04
CA HIS A 21 -2.73 3.95 -13.30
C HIS A 21 -3.69 2.77 -13.05
N TYR A 22 -4.46 2.36 -14.07
CA TYR A 22 -5.48 1.31 -13.96
C TYR A 22 -4.98 -0.01 -13.37
N GLY A 23 -3.73 -0.40 -13.67
CA GLY A 23 -3.15 -1.59 -13.03
C GLY A 23 -3.21 -1.56 -11.49
N HIS A 24 -2.93 -0.41 -10.86
CA HIS A 24 -3.04 -0.26 -9.41
C HIS A 24 -4.50 -0.33 -8.95
N LEU A 25 -5.39 0.38 -9.65
CA LEU A 25 -6.81 0.46 -9.28
C LEU A 25 -7.50 -0.89 -9.39
N VAL A 26 -7.28 -1.62 -10.49
CA VAL A 26 -7.83 -2.97 -10.68
C VAL A 26 -7.26 -3.94 -9.65
N THR A 27 -5.96 -3.89 -9.36
CA THR A 27 -5.39 -4.74 -8.30
C THR A 27 -5.99 -4.44 -6.92
N ALA A 28 -6.18 -3.16 -6.59
CA ALA A 28 -6.81 -2.77 -5.33
C ALA A 28 -8.28 -3.22 -5.25
N GLU A 29 -9.03 -3.09 -6.34
CA GLU A 29 -10.44 -3.53 -6.43
C GLU A 29 -10.57 -5.05 -6.27
N GLU A 30 -9.73 -5.81 -6.97
CA GLU A 30 -9.69 -7.26 -6.86
C GLU A 30 -9.29 -7.71 -5.46
N ALA A 31 -8.32 -7.04 -4.83
CA ALA A 31 -7.95 -7.33 -3.45
C ALA A 31 -9.10 -7.02 -2.48
N LEU A 32 -9.77 -5.87 -2.64
CA LEU A 32 -10.93 -5.45 -1.86
C LEU A 32 -12.02 -6.54 -1.89
N SER A 33 -12.41 -6.95 -3.10
CA SER A 33 -13.45 -7.96 -3.34
C SER A 33 -13.06 -9.36 -2.86
N GLN A 34 -11.92 -9.89 -3.33
CA GLN A 34 -11.55 -11.29 -3.09
C GLN A 34 -11.20 -11.58 -1.63
N PHE A 35 -10.58 -10.62 -0.94
CA PHE A 35 -10.15 -10.77 0.45
C PHE A 35 -11.11 -10.13 1.45
N LYS A 36 -12.26 -9.64 0.97
CA LYS A 36 -13.32 -9.01 1.78
C LYS A 36 -12.75 -7.93 2.69
N LEU A 37 -11.99 -7.01 2.10
CA LEU A 37 -11.42 -5.89 2.82
C LEU A 37 -12.50 -4.83 3.00
N ASP A 38 -12.49 -4.13 4.13
CA ASP A 38 -13.45 -3.05 4.38
C ASP A 38 -13.05 -1.78 3.62
N LYS A 39 -11.73 -1.55 3.51
CA LYS A 39 -11.12 -0.44 2.76
C LYS A 39 -9.79 -0.86 2.16
N VAL A 40 -9.39 -0.18 1.08
CA VAL A 40 -8.01 -0.18 0.58
C VAL A 40 -7.40 1.21 0.75
N MET A 41 -6.33 1.27 1.53
CA MET A 41 -5.51 2.44 1.75
C MET A 41 -4.33 2.46 0.78
N PHE A 42 -4.34 3.41 -0.13
CA PHE A 42 -3.20 3.73 -0.98
C PHE A 42 -2.19 4.53 -0.16
N MET A 43 -0.94 4.07 -0.16
CA MET A 43 0.17 4.67 0.58
C MET A 43 1.25 5.14 -0.41
N PRO A 44 1.15 6.38 -0.93
CA PRO A 44 2.19 6.96 -1.76
C PRO A 44 3.50 7.07 -0.97
N ALA A 45 4.56 6.45 -1.49
CA ALA A 45 5.87 6.48 -0.83
C ALA A 45 6.38 7.93 -0.72
N GLY A 46 6.99 8.30 0.40
CA GLY A 46 7.56 9.64 0.61
C GLY A 46 8.77 9.91 -0.26
N VAL A 47 9.97 9.64 0.25
CA VAL A 47 11.22 9.67 -0.52
C VAL A 47 11.66 8.24 -0.77
N PRO A 48 11.61 7.72 -2.01
CA PRO A 48 12.19 6.42 -2.32
C PRO A 48 13.71 6.47 -2.04
N PRO A 49 14.25 5.64 -1.14
CA PRO A 49 15.66 5.72 -0.71
C PRO A 49 16.70 5.59 -1.83
N HIS A 50 16.30 5.13 -3.03
CA HIS A 50 17.19 4.74 -4.11
C HIS A 50 16.88 5.35 -5.48
N LYS A 51 16.02 6.38 -5.59
CA LYS A 51 15.66 6.97 -6.89
C LYS A 51 15.71 8.50 -6.89
N SER A 52 16.88 9.05 -7.19
CA SER A 52 17.05 10.42 -7.71
C SER A 52 16.84 10.41 -9.23
N ASP A 53 15.72 9.84 -9.67
CA ASP A 53 15.33 9.84 -11.06
C ASP A 53 14.57 11.15 -11.33
N PRO A 54 15.04 12.03 -12.25
CA PRO A 54 14.37 13.29 -12.56
C PRO A 54 12.96 13.10 -13.14
N GLU A 55 12.58 11.89 -13.53
CA GLU A 55 11.22 11.57 -14.00
C GLU A 55 10.23 11.26 -12.86
N ILE A 56 10.68 11.21 -11.60
CA ILE A 56 9.79 11.02 -10.46
C ILE A 56 9.13 12.33 -10.05
N LEU A 57 7.81 12.37 -10.19
CA LEU A 57 6.95 13.44 -9.69
C LEU A 57 7.17 13.66 -8.19
N LEU A 58 6.99 14.91 -7.76
CA LEU A 58 7.12 15.30 -6.37
C LEU A 58 6.15 14.47 -5.50
N PRO A 59 6.49 14.17 -4.22
CA PRO A 59 5.62 13.40 -3.34
C PRO A 59 4.19 13.94 -3.27
N GLU A 60 4.02 15.26 -3.24
CA GLU A 60 2.71 15.91 -3.20
C GLU A 60 1.93 15.73 -4.52
N GLU A 61 2.60 15.76 -5.68
CA GLU A 61 1.97 15.52 -6.99
C GLU A 61 1.46 14.08 -7.08
N ARG A 62 2.27 13.11 -6.65
CA ARG A 62 1.89 11.69 -6.62
C ARG A 62 0.72 11.44 -5.67
N TYR A 63 0.72 12.09 -4.50
CA TYR A 63 -0.40 12.05 -3.57
C TYR A 63 -1.69 12.59 -4.22
N LEU A 64 -1.65 13.78 -4.81
CA LEU A 64 -2.82 14.41 -5.43
C LEU A 64 -3.37 13.58 -6.59
N LEU A 65 -2.50 13.06 -7.46
CA LEU A 65 -2.92 12.17 -8.55
C LEU A 65 -3.54 10.87 -8.01
N THR A 66 -3.02 10.34 -6.90
CA THR A 66 -3.61 9.17 -6.22
C THR A 66 -5.00 9.49 -5.70
N VAL A 67 -5.18 10.62 -5.01
CA VAL A 67 -6.49 11.09 -4.51
C VAL A 67 -7.51 11.20 -5.65
N ILE A 68 -7.12 11.84 -6.76
CA ILE A 68 -8.01 12.01 -7.92
C ILE A 68 -8.38 10.66 -8.53
N ALA A 69 -7.41 9.76 -8.69
CA ALA A 69 -7.64 8.45 -9.30
C ALA A 69 -8.55 7.54 -8.44
N THR A 70 -8.52 7.68 -7.12
CA THR A 70 -9.31 6.84 -6.20
C THR A 70 -10.66 7.44 -5.82
N ALA A 71 -10.92 8.72 -6.14
CA ALA A 71 -12.08 9.47 -5.64
C ALA A 71 -13.46 8.87 -6.00
N SER A 72 -13.53 8.03 -7.05
CA SER A 72 -14.78 7.41 -7.49
C SER A 72 -15.17 6.16 -6.70
N ASN A 73 -14.25 5.56 -5.94
CA ASN A 73 -14.52 4.40 -5.10
C ASN A 73 -14.51 4.82 -3.61
N PRO A 74 -15.65 4.77 -2.89
CA PRO A 74 -15.74 5.16 -1.48
C PRO A 74 -14.98 4.23 -0.53
N ASP A 75 -14.58 3.05 -0.99
CA ASP A 75 -13.78 2.08 -0.23
C ASP A 75 -12.28 2.24 -0.44
N PHE A 76 -11.89 3.16 -1.33
CA PHE A 76 -10.50 3.56 -1.47
C PHE A 76 -10.22 4.84 -0.69
N VAL A 77 -9.12 4.81 0.07
CA VAL A 77 -8.63 5.96 0.84
C VAL A 77 -7.15 6.18 0.54
N VAL A 78 -6.68 7.42 0.65
CA VAL A 78 -5.27 7.77 0.39
C VAL A 78 -4.66 8.32 1.66
N SER A 79 -3.57 7.72 2.11
CA SER A 79 -2.85 8.14 3.30
C SER A 79 -1.70 9.09 2.98
N ARG A 80 -1.45 10.02 3.92
CA ARG A 80 -0.30 10.94 3.87
C ARG A 80 0.88 10.47 4.72
N LEU A 81 0.75 9.32 5.38
CA LEU A 81 1.67 8.87 6.43
C LEU A 81 3.13 8.78 5.95
N GLU A 82 3.38 8.20 4.77
CA GLU A 82 4.74 8.09 4.23
C GLU A 82 5.27 9.39 3.61
N ILE A 83 4.41 10.21 2.98
CA ILE A 83 4.86 11.50 2.41
C ILE A 83 5.21 12.53 3.48
N GLU A 84 4.61 12.44 4.67
CA GLU A 84 4.90 13.33 5.81
C GLU A 84 6.07 12.85 6.66
N ARG A 85 6.49 11.59 6.47
CA ARG A 85 7.61 11.00 7.20
C ARG A 85 8.93 11.59 6.72
N LYS A 86 9.75 12.03 7.67
CA LYS A 86 11.13 12.46 7.37
C LYS A 86 12.03 11.26 7.11
N GLY A 87 12.80 11.30 6.03
CA GLY A 87 13.73 10.24 5.67
C GLY A 87 13.11 9.12 4.84
N PRO A 88 13.81 7.99 4.65
CA PRO A 88 13.29 6.87 3.87
C PRO A 88 12.07 6.24 4.54
N SER A 89 11.12 5.79 3.72
CA SER A 89 9.95 5.04 4.16
C SER A 89 10.23 3.54 4.05
N TYR A 90 9.99 2.80 5.13
CA TYR A 90 10.10 1.34 5.18
C TYR A 90 8.75 0.75 5.55
N THR A 91 8.33 -0.31 4.83
CA THR A 91 7.03 -0.96 5.03
C THR A 91 6.80 -1.39 6.48
N ILE A 92 7.82 -1.92 7.16
CA ILE A 92 7.74 -2.32 8.57
C ILE A 92 7.30 -1.17 9.47
N ASP A 93 7.90 0.00 9.28
CA ASP A 93 7.63 1.17 10.11
C ASP A 93 6.24 1.78 9.77
N THR A 94 5.73 1.57 8.56
CA THR A 94 4.38 1.95 8.14
C THR A 94 3.34 1.04 8.77
N LEU A 95 3.52 -0.28 8.68
CA LEU A 95 2.58 -1.26 9.24
C LEU A 95 2.50 -1.17 10.76
N ALA A 96 3.62 -1.01 11.45
CA ALA A 96 3.65 -0.79 12.89
C ALA A 96 2.85 0.46 13.30
N GLN A 97 2.94 1.55 12.53
CA GLN A 97 2.17 2.76 12.79
C GLN A 97 0.67 2.56 12.53
N LEU A 98 0.30 1.81 11.49
CA LEU A 98 -1.11 1.49 11.22
C LEU A 98 -1.70 0.61 12.32
N GLN A 99 -0.96 -0.37 12.84
CA GLN A 99 -1.38 -1.17 13.99
C GLN A 99 -1.63 -0.29 15.23
N GLN A 100 -0.83 0.75 15.46
CA GLN A 100 -1.07 1.71 16.55
C GLN A 100 -2.34 2.55 16.33
N ILE A 101 -2.64 2.92 15.08
CA ILE A 101 -3.80 3.76 14.74
C ILE A 101 -5.12 2.97 14.83
N PHE A 102 -5.15 1.77 14.25
CA PHE A 102 -6.38 0.98 14.11
C PHE A 102 -6.57 -0.04 15.24
N GLY A 103 -5.52 -0.31 16.01
CA GLY A 103 -5.54 -1.24 17.14
C GLY A 103 -5.53 -2.72 16.73
N PRO A 104 -5.42 -3.62 17.73
CA PRO A 104 -5.18 -5.04 17.51
C PRO A 104 -6.35 -5.81 16.88
N ASP A 105 -7.55 -5.23 16.88
CA ASP A 105 -8.75 -5.82 16.25
C ASP A 105 -8.75 -5.68 14.73
N THR A 106 -7.78 -4.94 14.16
CA THR A 106 -7.68 -4.66 12.73
C THR A 106 -6.58 -5.52 12.12
N THR A 107 -6.96 -6.43 11.22
CA THR A 107 -6.00 -7.15 10.40
C THR A 107 -5.59 -6.28 9.20
N VAL A 108 -4.29 -6.05 9.07
CA VAL A 108 -3.72 -5.33 7.93
C VAL A 108 -3.26 -6.34 6.88
N PHE A 109 -3.58 -6.04 5.62
CA PHE A 109 -3.19 -6.81 4.44
C PHE A 109 -2.30 -5.93 3.57
N PHE A 110 -1.07 -6.33 3.32
CA PHE A 110 -0.17 -5.62 2.43
C PHE A 110 -0.34 -6.11 0.99
N ILE A 111 -0.83 -5.23 0.11
CA ILE A 111 -1.10 -5.52 -1.30
C ILE A 111 0.10 -5.09 -2.12
N THR A 112 0.67 -6.04 -2.87
CA THR A 112 1.85 -5.78 -3.70
C THR A 112 1.86 -6.66 -4.96
N GLY A 113 2.70 -6.31 -5.92
CA GLY A 113 2.95 -7.15 -7.09
C GLY A 113 3.71 -8.42 -6.71
N ALA A 114 3.44 -9.53 -7.39
CA ALA A 114 4.12 -10.81 -7.15
C ALA A 114 5.65 -10.71 -7.35
N ASP A 115 6.12 -9.77 -8.17
CA ASP A 115 7.54 -9.44 -8.34
C ASP A 115 8.17 -8.91 -7.04
N ALA A 116 7.50 -7.98 -6.36
CA ALA A 116 7.98 -7.43 -5.10
C ALA A 116 7.96 -8.44 -3.96
N VAL A 117 7.09 -9.47 -4.02
CA VAL A 117 7.05 -10.56 -3.03
C VAL A 117 8.38 -11.31 -2.96
N TRP A 118 9.01 -11.55 -4.11
CA TRP A 118 10.32 -12.22 -4.16
C TRP A 118 11.43 -11.42 -3.48
N GLU A 119 11.26 -10.11 -3.37
CA GLU A 119 12.21 -9.21 -2.73
C GLU A 119 11.91 -8.98 -1.25
N ILE A 120 10.80 -9.48 -0.69
CA ILE A 120 10.40 -9.25 0.71
C ILE A 120 11.51 -9.61 1.69
N LEU A 121 12.25 -10.71 1.45
CA LEU A 121 13.34 -11.15 2.33
C LEU A 121 14.53 -10.17 2.35
N THR A 122 14.60 -9.24 1.40
CA THR A 122 15.60 -8.17 1.36
C THR A 122 15.14 -6.90 2.08
N TRP A 123 13.86 -6.84 2.47
CA TRP A 123 13.32 -5.66 3.13
C TRP A 123 13.80 -5.57 4.58
N LYS A 124 13.87 -4.34 5.08
CA LYS A 124 14.22 -4.06 6.46
C LYS A 124 13.28 -4.83 7.41
N ASN A 125 13.85 -5.65 8.28
CA ASN A 125 13.14 -6.48 9.26
C ASN A 125 12.14 -7.46 8.61
N ALA A 126 12.50 -8.14 7.52
CA ALA A 126 11.61 -9.06 6.80
C ALA A 126 10.94 -10.14 7.68
N GLU A 127 11.65 -10.70 8.66
CA GLU A 127 11.09 -11.70 9.59
C GLU A 127 9.93 -11.13 10.43
N GLU A 128 10.12 -9.94 10.99
CA GLU A 128 9.08 -9.23 11.74
C GLU A 128 7.92 -8.80 10.82
N LEU A 129 8.25 -8.42 9.58
CA LEU A 129 7.27 -7.98 8.60
C LEU A 129 6.27 -9.08 8.26
N VAL A 130 6.71 -10.32 8.08
CA VAL A 130 5.82 -11.46 7.78
C VAL A 130 4.96 -11.88 8.97
N GLU A 131 5.33 -11.50 10.20
CA GLU A 131 4.51 -11.72 11.39
C GLU A 131 3.46 -10.61 11.60
N LEU A 132 3.71 -9.39 11.10
CA LEU A 132 2.85 -8.22 11.34
C LEU A 132 1.67 -8.06 10.36
N THR A 133 1.73 -8.68 9.18
CA THR A 133 0.73 -8.49 8.14
C THR A 133 0.53 -9.75 7.30
N GLU A 134 -0.66 -9.88 6.74
CA GLU A 134 -0.94 -10.79 5.65
C GLU A 134 -0.51 -10.15 4.32
N PHE A 135 -0.01 -10.94 3.37
CA PHE A 135 0.39 -10.45 2.04
C PHE A 135 -0.61 -10.85 0.96
N ILE A 136 -1.01 -9.89 0.13
CA ILE A 136 -1.80 -10.11 -1.08
C ILE A 136 -0.88 -9.86 -2.28
N ALA A 137 -0.51 -10.94 -2.96
CA ALA A 137 0.38 -10.93 -4.12
C ALA A 137 -0.43 -10.90 -5.42
N ALA A 138 -0.37 -9.80 -6.16
CA ALA A 138 -1.04 -9.66 -7.44
C ALA A 138 -0.12 -10.07 -8.61
N THR A 139 -0.57 -11.03 -9.42
CA THR A 139 0.13 -11.42 -10.65
C THR A 139 -0.28 -10.53 -11.82
N ARG A 140 0.61 -10.41 -12.81
CA ARG A 140 0.34 -9.71 -14.07
C ARG A 140 0.51 -10.66 -15.25
N PRO A 141 -0.27 -10.54 -16.34
CA PRO A 141 -0.08 -11.34 -17.54
C PRO A 141 1.37 -11.25 -18.04
N GLY A 142 1.99 -12.39 -18.33
CA GLY A 142 3.40 -12.48 -18.75
C GLY A 142 4.41 -12.69 -17.62
N TYR A 143 3.97 -12.72 -16.36
CA TYR A 143 4.83 -13.06 -15.22
C TYR A 143 4.68 -14.53 -14.82
N SER A 144 5.78 -15.31 -14.85
CA SER A 144 5.79 -16.69 -14.38
C SER A 144 5.95 -16.72 -12.85
N LEU A 145 5.08 -17.47 -12.18
CA LEU A 145 5.20 -17.80 -10.75
C LEU A 145 6.19 -18.94 -10.49
N GLU A 146 6.70 -19.59 -11.54
CA GLU A 146 7.65 -20.69 -11.42
C GLU A 146 9.09 -20.16 -11.39
N LYS A 147 9.73 -20.25 -10.22
CA LYS A 147 11.18 -20.36 -10.08
C LYS A 147 11.53 -21.33 -8.97
#